data_AF-A0A9E1CGS5-F1
#
_entry.id   AF-A0A9E1CGS5-F1
#
_cell.length_a   1.000
_cell.length_b   1.000
_cell.length_c   1.000
_cell.angle_alpha   90.00
_cell.angle_beta   90.00
_cell.angle_gamma   90.00
#
_symmetry.space_group_name_H-M   'P 1'
#
loop_
_entity.id
_entity.type
_entity.pdbx_description
1 polymer ?
#
loop_
_entity_poly.entity_id
_entity_poly.type
_entity_poly.pdbx_seq_one_letter_code
_entity_poly.pdbx_strand_id
1 'polypeptide(L)'
;MTIREALETVDRLKPNQYGSADKLRWLSELDGAVYREILTQHEMDVPAFAGYTPEADLDGTVLLIEWPYDEIYRWYLEMKIDDANGEMAKYNNSAAKYNMYYQAYQNAYNRA
;
A
#
# COMPACT_ATOMS: atom_id res chain seq x y z
N MET A 1 -7.54 3.08 -6.35
CA MET A 1 -7.82 1.77 -5.72
C MET A 1 -8.48 1.94 -4.35
N THR A 2 -9.55 1.20 -4.06
CA THR A 2 -10.15 1.08 -2.71
C THR A 2 -9.46 0.02 -1.87
N ILE A 3 -9.72 0.01 -0.56
CA ILE A 3 -9.22 -1.05 0.32
C ILE A 3 -9.68 -2.43 -0.17
N ARG A 4 -10.97 -2.61 -0.47
CA ARG A 4 -11.51 -3.90 -0.96
C ARG A 4 -10.81 -4.34 -2.22
N GLU A 5 -10.64 -3.44 -3.19
CA GLU A 5 -9.96 -3.76 -4.45
C GLU A 5 -8.53 -4.26 -4.22
N ALA A 6 -7.77 -3.63 -3.32
CA ALA A 6 -6.42 -4.04 -2.99
C ALA A 6 -6.39 -5.44 -2.34
N LEU A 7 -7.28 -5.70 -1.39
CA LEU A 7 -7.39 -6.99 -0.69
C LEU A 7 -7.79 -8.12 -1.66
N GLU A 8 -8.84 -7.92 -2.44
CA GLU A 8 -9.31 -8.92 -3.41
C GLU A 8 -8.28 -9.18 -4.51
N THR A 9 -7.54 -8.14 -4.92
CA THR A 9 -6.48 -8.28 -5.92
C THR A 9 -5.34 -9.14 -5.40
N VAL A 10 -4.82 -8.88 -4.19
CA VAL A 10 -3.74 -9.71 -3.66
C VAL A 10 -4.21 -11.14 -3.39
N ASP A 11 -5.44 -11.33 -2.93
CA ASP A 11 -5.96 -12.68 -2.62
C ASP A 11 -6.20 -13.52 -3.87
N ARG A 12 -6.65 -12.88 -4.95
CA ARG A 12 -6.81 -13.53 -6.25
C ARG A 12 -5.47 -13.91 -6.89
N LEU A 13 -4.46 -13.05 -6.77
CA LEU A 13 -3.16 -13.25 -7.44
C LEU A 13 -2.20 -14.10 -6.60
N LYS A 14 -2.35 -14.07 -5.28
CA LYS A 14 -1.50 -14.77 -4.33
C LYS A 14 -2.34 -15.32 -3.17
N PRO A 15 -3.02 -16.48 -3.37
CA PRO A 15 -3.76 -17.13 -2.29
C PRO A 15 -2.90 -17.30 -1.04
N ASN A 16 -3.41 -16.84 0.10
CA ASN A 16 -2.67 -16.72 1.36
C ASN A 16 -3.60 -16.93 2.58
N GLN A 17 -3.01 -17.04 3.76
CA GLN A 17 -3.67 -17.34 5.03
C GLN A 17 -4.02 -16.11 5.88
N TYR A 18 -3.63 -14.91 5.45
CA TYR A 18 -3.75 -13.70 6.24
C TYR A 18 -5.15 -13.09 6.11
N GLY A 19 -5.71 -12.61 7.22
CA GLY A 19 -7.04 -12.01 7.23
C GLY A 19 -7.06 -10.59 6.68
N SER A 20 -8.25 -10.07 6.44
CA SER A 20 -8.44 -8.66 6.03
C SER A 20 -7.87 -7.69 7.07
N ALA A 21 -7.91 -8.02 8.37
CA ALA A 21 -7.35 -7.17 9.42
C ALA A 21 -5.82 -7.02 9.32
N ASP A 22 -5.10 -8.12 9.02
CA ASP A 22 -3.64 -8.08 8.85
C ASP A 22 -3.25 -7.24 7.64
N LYS A 23 -3.95 -7.46 6.53
CA LYS A 23 -3.70 -6.74 5.28
C LYS A 23 -4.09 -5.27 5.37
N LEU A 24 -5.19 -4.96 6.05
CA LEU A 24 -5.62 -3.58 6.32
C LEU A 24 -4.57 -2.82 7.15
N ARG A 25 -4.01 -3.49 8.16
CA ARG A 25 -2.89 -2.93 8.94
C ARG A 25 -1.68 -2.65 8.04
N TRP A 26 -1.34 -3.56 7.13
CA TRP A 26 -0.25 -3.34 6.17
C TRP A 26 -0.54 -2.18 5.19
N LEU A 27 -1.75 -2.08 4.66
CA LEU A 27 -2.15 -0.92 3.83
C LEU A 27 -2.00 0.39 4.62
N SER A 28 -2.41 0.40 5.89
CA SER A 28 -2.25 1.55 6.77
C SER A 28 -0.79 1.91 7.05
N GLU A 29 0.12 0.93 7.08
CA GLU A 29 1.56 1.18 7.23
C GLU A 29 2.11 1.93 6.01
N LEU A 30 1.77 1.47 4.80
CA LEU A 30 2.23 2.11 3.56
C LEU A 30 1.68 3.52 3.42
N ASP A 31 0.38 3.72 3.61
CA ASP A 31 -0.22 5.04 3.51
C ASP A 31 0.24 5.98 4.63
N GLY A 32 0.54 5.44 5.80
CA GLY A 32 1.18 6.20 6.87
C GLY A 32 2.57 6.69 6.51
N ALA A 33 3.37 5.86 5.82
CA ALA A 33 4.68 6.24 5.31
C ALA A 33 4.54 7.33 4.23
N VAL A 34 3.68 7.11 3.24
CA VAL A 34 3.43 8.09 2.16
C VAL A 34 2.93 9.42 2.68
N TYR A 35 1.99 9.41 3.62
CA TYR A 35 1.49 10.62 4.26
C TYR A 35 2.62 11.44 4.90
N ARG A 36 3.48 10.80 5.71
CA ARG A 36 4.58 11.49 6.42
C ARG A 36 5.73 11.90 5.52
N GLU A 37 6.10 11.05 4.56
CA GLU A 37 7.33 11.23 3.79
C GLU A 37 7.11 12.02 2.50
N ILE A 38 5.89 12.02 1.96
CA ILE A 38 5.59 12.62 0.66
C ILE A 38 4.55 13.72 0.81
N LEU A 39 3.32 13.40 1.23
CA LEU A 39 2.21 14.36 1.19
C LEU A 39 2.49 15.58 2.08
N THR A 40 2.81 15.36 3.36
CA THR A 40 3.11 16.46 4.30
C THR A 40 4.35 17.29 3.96
N GLN A 41 5.20 16.82 3.03
CA GLN A 41 6.37 17.57 2.56
C GLN A 41 6.05 18.47 1.36
N HIS A 42 4.98 18.19 0.61
CA HIS A 42 4.66 18.87 -0.65
C HIS A 42 3.37 19.69 -0.58
N GLU A 43 2.47 19.37 0.36
CA GLU A 43 1.18 20.01 0.49
C GLU A 43 1.05 20.72 1.84
N MET A 44 0.50 21.94 1.83
CA MET A 44 0.39 22.76 3.05
C MET A 44 -0.83 22.42 3.92
N ASP A 45 -1.83 21.73 3.39
CA ASP A 45 -3.10 21.45 4.09
C ASP A 45 -3.54 19.98 3.89
N VAL A 46 -2.64 19.05 4.21
CA VAL A 46 -2.95 17.62 4.16
C VAL A 46 -3.77 17.24 5.39
N PRO A 47 -4.97 16.67 5.24
CA PRO A 47 -5.75 16.16 6.37
C PRO A 47 -4.96 15.12 7.17
N ALA A 48 -5.08 15.16 8.50
CA ALA A 48 -4.36 14.24 9.36
C ALA A 48 -4.75 12.78 9.07
N PHE A 49 -3.76 11.96 8.66
CA PHE A 49 -3.94 10.54 8.47
C PHE A 49 -3.52 9.77 9.73
N ALA A 50 -4.48 9.15 10.41
CA ALA A 50 -4.27 8.36 11.63
C ALA A 50 -4.14 6.84 11.36
N GLY A 51 -4.21 6.43 10.09
CA GLY A 51 -4.28 5.03 9.70
C GLY A 51 -5.70 4.49 9.59
N TYR A 52 -5.82 3.29 9.03
CA TYR A 52 -7.09 2.59 8.88
C TYR A 52 -7.43 1.79 10.14
N THR A 53 -8.68 1.89 10.62
CA THR A 53 -9.17 1.10 11.76
C THR A 53 -9.85 -0.19 11.28
N PRO A 54 -10.04 -1.19 12.15
CA PRO A 54 -10.79 -2.42 11.80
C PRO A 54 -12.21 -2.17 11.27
N GLU A 55 -12.80 -1.02 11.60
CA GLU A 55 -14.14 -0.57 11.18
C GLU A 55 -14.13 0.25 9.88
N ALA A 56 -12.98 0.36 9.19
CA ALA A 56 -12.89 1.09 7.93
C ALA A 56 -13.88 0.53 6.89
N ASP A 57 -14.55 1.44 6.17
CA ASP A 57 -15.40 1.09 5.05
C ASP A 57 -14.54 0.58 3.89
N LEU A 58 -14.46 -0.75 3.72
CA LEU A 58 -13.58 -1.36 2.74
C LEU A 58 -13.95 -0.98 1.29
N ASP A 59 -15.23 -0.73 1.05
CA ASP A 59 -15.78 -0.42 -0.27
C ASP A 59 -15.67 1.08 -0.59
N GLY A 60 -15.96 1.94 0.40
CA GLY A 60 -15.95 3.39 0.23
C GLY A 60 -14.60 4.07 0.46
N THR A 61 -13.66 3.42 1.15
CA THR A 61 -12.37 4.03 1.48
C THR A 61 -11.37 3.85 0.33
N VAL A 62 -11.01 4.96 -0.30
CA VAL A 62 -9.94 5.04 -1.31
C VAL A 62 -8.59 5.16 -0.61
N LEU A 63 -7.59 4.43 -1.11
CA LEU A 63 -6.22 4.47 -0.63
C LEU A 63 -5.50 5.75 -1.10
N LEU A 64 -4.50 6.24 -0.35
CA LEU A 64 -3.93 7.58 -0.57
C LEU A 64 -3.16 7.75 -1.90
N ILE A 65 -2.57 6.67 -2.41
CA ILE A 65 -1.81 6.65 -3.65
C ILE A 65 -2.78 6.39 -4.80
N GLU A 66 -2.98 7.41 -5.60
CA GLU A 66 -3.90 7.35 -6.73
C GLU A 66 -3.28 6.70 -7.98
N TRP A 67 -4.14 6.39 -8.94
CA TRP A 67 -3.71 6.03 -10.29
C TRP A 67 -2.80 7.14 -10.87
N PRO A 68 -1.69 6.83 -11.55
CA PRO A 68 -1.29 5.51 -12.09
C PRO A 68 -0.36 4.67 -11.20
N TYR A 69 -0.21 5.03 -9.91
CA TYR A 69 0.77 4.40 -9.01
C TYR A 69 0.15 3.41 -8.01
N ASP A 70 -1.18 3.29 -8.00
CA ASP A 70 -1.96 2.50 -7.05
C ASP A 70 -1.67 0.98 -7.07
N GLU A 71 -1.12 0.44 -8.17
CA GLU A 71 -0.63 -0.95 -8.22
C GLU A 71 0.46 -1.24 -7.16
N ILE A 72 1.09 -0.21 -6.58
CA ILE A 72 2.03 -0.34 -5.45
C ILE A 72 1.42 -1.10 -4.28
N TYR A 73 0.12 -0.96 -4.00
CA TYR A 73 -0.54 -1.60 -2.87
C TYR A 73 -0.49 -3.11 -2.97
N ARG A 74 -0.75 -3.63 -4.17
CA ARG A 74 -0.62 -5.06 -4.44
C ARG A 74 0.81 -5.53 -4.19
N TRP A 75 1.82 -4.86 -4.75
CA TRP A 75 3.22 -5.27 -4.59
C TRP A 75 3.69 -5.20 -3.14
N TYR A 76 3.22 -4.20 -2.39
CA TYR A 76 3.48 -4.10 -0.96
C TYR A 76 2.84 -5.25 -0.17
N LEU A 77 1.57 -5.56 -0.44
CA LEU A 77 0.89 -6.69 0.20
C LEU A 77 1.56 -8.04 -0.14
N GLU A 78 1.91 -8.27 -1.41
CA GLU A 78 2.65 -9.47 -1.81
C GLU A 78 4.01 -9.55 -1.09
N MET A 79 4.72 -8.43 -0.96
CA MET A 79 5.99 -8.35 -0.23
C MET A 79 5.81 -8.69 1.26
N LYS A 80 4.78 -8.17 1.93
CA LYS A 80 4.49 -8.48 3.35
C LYS A 80 4.10 -9.94 3.56
N ILE A 81 3.34 -10.51 2.63
CA ILE A 81 2.99 -11.94 2.64
C ILE A 81 4.23 -12.81 2.46
N ASP A 82 5.10 -12.47 1.50
CA ASP A 82 6.33 -13.21 1.24
C ASP A 82 7.28 -13.18 2.44
N ASP A 83 7.45 -12.01 3.05
CA ASP A 83 8.25 -11.82 4.27
C ASP A 83 7.71 -12.67 5.42
N ALA A 84 6.39 -12.58 5.68
CA ALA A 84 5.75 -13.30 6.76
C ALA A 84 5.72 -14.83 6.54
N ASN A 85 5.81 -15.29 5.30
CA ASN A 85 5.97 -16.71 4.95
C ASN A 85 7.44 -17.18 4.92
N GLY A 86 8.42 -16.27 5.05
CA GLY A 86 9.85 -16.59 4.91
C GLY A 86 10.30 -16.90 3.48
N GLU A 87 9.52 -16.49 2.47
CA GLU A 87 9.76 -16.78 1.05
C GLU A 87 10.71 -15.76 0.41
N MET A 88 11.97 -15.73 0.86
CA MET A 88 12.95 -14.68 0.52
C MET A 88 13.11 -14.39 -0.98
N ALA A 89 13.06 -15.42 -1.84
CA ALA A 89 13.16 -15.22 -3.29
C ALA A 89 11.95 -14.47 -3.86
N LYS A 90 10.75 -14.76 -3.38
CA LYS A 90 9.53 -14.07 -3.79
C LYS A 90 9.47 -12.67 -3.19
N TYR A 91 9.87 -12.53 -1.91
CA TYR A 91 10.02 -11.25 -1.24
C TYR A 91 10.88 -10.30 -2.07
N ASN A 92 12.06 -10.75 -2.53
CA ASN A 92 12.95 -9.91 -3.34
C ASN A 92 12.31 -9.45 -4.66
N ASN A 93 11.50 -10.31 -5.29
CA ASN A 93 10.78 -9.96 -6.52
C ASN A 93 9.69 -8.90 -6.24
N SER A 94 8.87 -9.12 -5.21
CA SER A 94 7.80 -8.21 -4.79
C SER A 94 8.37 -6.86 -4.33
N ALA A 95 9.44 -6.89 -3.53
CA ALA A 95 10.14 -5.71 -3.04
C ALA A 95 10.75 -4.88 -4.18
N ALA A 96 11.33 -5.52 -5.20
CA ALA A 96 11.86 -4.80 -6.37
C ALA A 96 10.76 -4.02 -7.11
N LYS A 97 9.56 -4.61 -7.25
CA LYS A 97 8.41 -3.93 -7.86
C LYS A 97 7.87 -2.83 -6.96
N TYR A 98 7.67 -3.10 -5.67
CA TYR A 98 7.28 -2.09 -4.69
C TYR A 98 8.21 -0.86 -4.74
N ASN A 99 9.52 -1.07 -4.65
CA ASN A 99 10.51 0.00 -4.68
C ASN A 99 10.46 0.83 -5.98
N MET A 100 10.24 0.17 -7.12
CA MET A 100 10.08 0.86 -8.41
C MET A 100 8.86 1.80 -8.40
N TYR A 101 7.71 1.34 -7.92
CA TYR A 101 6.50 2.16 -7.83
C TYR A 101 6.64 3.29 -6.80
N TYR A 102 7.21 3.00 -5.61
CA TYR A 102 7.42 4.00 -4.57
C TYR A 102 8.30 5.16 -5.06
N GLN A 103 9.42 4.82 -5.71
CA GLN A 103 10.30 5.84 -6.32
C GLN A 103 9.60 6.61 -7.44
N ALA A 104 8.79 5.93 -8.26
CA ALA A 104 8.05 6.61 -9.33
C ALA A 104 7.03 7.62 -8.78
N TYR A 105 6.31 7.24 -7.72
CA TYR A 105 5.35 8.10 -7.03
C TYR A 105 6.05 9.29 -6.36
N GLN A 106 7.12 9.05 -5.61
CA GLN A 106 7.93 10.11 -4.99
C GLN A 106 8.47 11.10 -6.03
N ASN A 107 8.98 10.59 -7.16
CA ASN A 107 9.48 11.43 -8.24
C ASN A 107 8.37 12.27 -8.92
N ALA A 108 7.12 11.79 -8.93
CA ALA A 108 6.01 12.57 -9.46
C ALA A 108 5.73 13.80 -8.59
N TYR A 109 5.73 13.64 -7.26
CA TYR A 109 5.56 14.74 -6.31
C TYR A 109 6.74 15.71 -6.30
N ASN A 110 7.98 15.21 -6.36
CA ASN A 110 9.17 16.08 -6.41
C ASN A 110 9.26 16.95 -7.68
N ARG A 111 8.49 16.62 -8.73
CA ARG A 111 8.44 17.37 -10.00
C ARG A 111 7.27 18.35 -10.08
N ALA A 112 6.30 18.24 -9.18
CA ALA A 112 5.12 19.10 -9.11
C ALA A 112 5.43 20.39 -8.33
#